data_AF-C6PTV2-F1
#
_entry.id   AF-C6PTV2-F1
#
_cell.length_a   1.000
_cell.length_b   1.000
_cell.length_c   1.000
_cell.angle_alpha   90.00
_cell.angle_beta   90.00
_cell.angle_gamma   90.00
#
_symmetry.space_group_name_H-M   'P 1'
#
loop_
_entity.id
_entity.type
_entity.pdbx_description
1 polymer ?
#
loop_
_entity_poly.entity_id
_entity_poly.type
_entity_poly.pdbx_seq_one_letter_code
_entity_poly.pdbx_strand_id
1 'polypeptide(L)'
;MNKRFLCTKLEIKLILCLILSFVIAVGIFFLLSQIGENILDNYFNKISFVSNQKRQAISDFKKYISDNNLTINDHDKITQWVRKEKYINIYVYKENRLIYSYNINNPDTGSNISQESPIIFSNEALSDIKFNDVNAKIYMECFFEYKYYYIIVFLMLQLHFCAL
;
A
#
# COMPACT_ATOMS: atom_id res chain seq x y z
N MET A 1 -49.66 34.46 -25.48
CA MET A 1 -48.36 33.81 -25.73
C MET A 1 -47.31 34.49 -24.84
N ASN A 2 -47.01 33.87 -23.70
CA ASN A 2 -46.33 34.51 -22.57
C ASN A 2 -44.82 34.26 -22.67
N LYS A 3 -44.03 35.31 -22.96
CA LYS A 3 -42.55 35.22 -22.93
C LYS A 3 -42.00 36.28 -21.99
N ARG A 4 -41.59 35.79 -20.82
CA ARG A 4 -40.31 36.11 -20.16
C ARG A 4 -39.94 37.59 -20.18
N PHE A 5 -40.69 38.40 -19.46
CA PHE A 5 -40.21 39.71 -19.04
C PHE A 5 -39.69 39.58 -17.61
N LEU A 6 -38.42 39.95 -17.42
CA LEU A 6 -37.78 40.28 -16.14
C LEU A 6 -37.22 39.09 -15.34
N CYS A 7 -36.09 38.57 -15.81
CA CYS A 7 -35.06 38.11 -14.89
C CYS A 7 -34.66 39.33 -14.05
N THR A 8 -35.01 39.35 -12.77
CA THR A 8 -34.78 40.51 -11.90
C THR A 8 -33.28 40.76 -11.73
N LYS A 9 -32.87 42.02 -11.51
CA LYS A 9 -31.45 42.40 -11.25
C LYS A 9 -30.82 41.55 -10.13
N LEU A 10 -31.65 41.04 -9.22
CA LEU A 10 -31.28 40.17 -8.11
C LEU A 10 -30.94 38.74 -8.58
N GLU A 11 -31.80 38.13 -9.39
CA GLU A 11 -31.60 36.77 -9.95
C GLU A 11 -30.34 36.70 -10.81
N ILE A 12 -30.06 37.75 -11.59
CA ILE A 12 -28.83 37.84 -12.40
C ILE A 12 -27.59 37.90 -11.51
N LYS A 13 -27.61 38.68 -10.41
CA LYS A 13 -26.51 38.72 -9.43
C LYS A 13 -26.30 37.37 -8.76
N LEU A 14 -27.39 36.65 -8.47
CA LEU A 14 -27.34 35.35 -7.81
C LEU A 14 -26.76 34.28 -8.73
N ILE A 15 -27.17 34.26 -10.00
CA ILE A 15 -26.60 33.40 -11.05
C ILE A 15 -25.12 33.72 -11.27
N LEU A 16 -24.73 35.00 -11.28
CA LEU A 16 -23.34 35.41 -11.45
C LEU A 16 -22.47 34.95 -10.26
N CYS A 17 -22.95 35.12 -9.02
CA CYS A 17 -22.29 34.62 -7.82
C CYS A 17 -22.15 33.10 -7.85
N LEU A 18 -23.19 32.39 -8.30
CA LEU A 18 -23.19 30.93 -8.40
C LEU A 18 -22.15 30.46 -9.41
N ILE A 19 -22.09 31.06 -10.60
CA ILE A 19 -21.07 30.75 -11.62
C ILE A 19 -19.67 31.05 -11.08
N LEU A 20 -19.46 32.20 -10.42
CA LEU A 20 -18.17 32.55 -9.85
C LEU A 20 -17.72 31.54 -8.78
N SER A 21 -18.63 31.17 -7.87
CA SER A 21 -18.35 30.18 -6.82
C SER A 21 -18.04 28.81 -7.40
N PHE A 22 -18.73 28.41 -8.47
CA PHE A 22 -18.50 27.16 -9.16
C PHE A 22 -17.12 27.13 -9.82
N VAL A 23 -16.73 28.21 -10.51
CA VAL A 23 -15.39 28.34 -11.11
C VAL A 23 -14.29 28.27 -10.06
N ILE A 24 -14.48 28.95 -8.92
CA ILE A 24 -13.54 28.90 -7.79
C ILE A 24 -13.44 27.48 -7.23
N ALA A 25 -14.57 26.80 -7.02
CA ALA A 25 -14.59 25.43 -6.51
C ALA A 25 -13.87 24.45 -7.44
N VAL A 26 -14.11 24.54 -8.75
CA VAL A 26 -13.42 23.73 -9.77
C VAL A 26 -11.91 24.02 -9.78
N GLY A 27 -11.52 25.30 -9.68
CA GLY A 27 -10.11 25.69 -9.60
C GLY A 27 -9.41 25.13 -8.37
N ILE A 28 -10.05 25.23 -7.20
CA ILE A 28 -9.56 24.65 -5.93
C ILE A 28 -9.45 23.13 -6.06
N PHE A 29 -10.46 22.46 -6.61
CA PHE A 29 -10.44 21.00 -6.81
C PHE A 29 -9.25 20.57 -7.69
N PHE A 30 -9.01 21.28 -8.80
CA PHE A 30 -7.91 20.95 -9.70
C PHE A 30 -6.54 21.18 -9.05
N LEU A 31 -6.39 22.28 -8.31
CA LEU A 31 -5.17 22.57 -7.54
C LEU A 31 -4.92 21.50 -6.48
N LEU A 32 -5.94 21.12 -5.70
CA LEU A 32 -5.82 20.06 -4.70
C LEU A 32 -5.53 18.70 -5.33
N SER A 33 -6.09 18.41 -6.50
CA SER A 33 -5.83 17.15 -7.20
C SER A 33 -4.37 17.07 -7.67
N GLN A 34 -3.85 18.14 -8.27
CA GLN A 34 -2.46 18.21 -8.73
C GLN A 34 -1.46 18.21 -7.57
N ILE A 35 -1.74 18.97 -6.50
CA ILE A 35 -0.92 18.98 -5.29
C ILE A 35 -1.01 17.64 -4.57
N GLY A 36 -2.20 17.04 -4.53
CA GLY A 36 -2.46 15.73 -3.96
C GLY A 36 -1.67 14.65 -4.67
N GLU A 37 -1.72 14.60 -6.01
CA GLU A 37 -0.92 13.67 -6.82
C GLU A 37 0.57 13.92 -6.65
N ASN A 38 1.03 15.17 -6.68
CA ASN A 38 2.46 15.47 -6.56
C ASN A 38 3.01 15.21 -5.14
N ILE A 39 2.18 15.41 -4.10
CA ILE A 39 2.50 15.00 -2.73
C ILE A 39 2.44 13.48 -2.62
N LEU A 40 1.44 12.81 -3.20
CA LEU A 40 1.37 11.35 -3.20
C LEU A 40 2.61 10.78 -3.90
N ASP A 41 2.95 11.25 -5.09
CA ASP A 41 4.14 10.81 -5.80
C ASP A 41 5.42 11.19 -5.05
N ASN A 42 5.59 12.39 -4.51
CA ASN A 42 6.83 12.65 -3.75
C ASN A 42 6.88 11.90 -2.41
N TYR A 43 5.76 11.56 -1.79
CA TYR A 43 5.72 10.89 -0.49
C TYR A 43 5.76 9.36 -0.64
N PHE A 44 5.12 8.83 -1.69
CA PHE A 44 4.99 7.41 -2.04
C PHE A 44 5.87 6.94 -3.21
N ASN A 45 6.42 7.78 -4.09
CA ASN A 45 7.45 7.38 -5.07
C ASN A 45 8.87 7.68 -4.58
N LYS A 46 9.09 8.67 -3.71
CA LYS A 46 10.44 9.05 -3.22
C LYS A 46 10.94 8.23 -2.01
N ILE A 47 10.40 7.03 -1.83
CA ILE A 47 10.36 6.28 -0.58
C ILE A 47 11.75 5.95 0.02
N SER A 48 12.19 6.77 0.97
CA SER A 48 12.94 6.27 2.13
C SER A 48 12.00 5.61 3.14
N PHE A 49 10.74 6.04 3.28
CA PHE A 49 9.86 5.56 4.35
C PHE A 49 9.37 4.10 4.23
N VAL A 50 8.60 3.73 3.21
CA VAL A 50 8.20 2.32 2.92
C VAL A 50 9.42 1.41 2.69
N SER A 51 10.53 1.91 2.11
CA SER A 51 11.77 1.14 1.97
C SER A 51 12.45 0.94 3.32
N ASN A 52 12.44 1.94 4.21
CA ASN A 52 12.85 1.81 5.62
C ASN A 52 11.98 0.80 6.35
N GLN A 53 10.65 0.86 6.18
CA GLN A 53 9.73 -0.09 6.82
C GLN A 53 9.94 -1.51 6.30
N LYS A 54 10.15 -1.70 4.99
CA LYS A 54 10.53 -2.99 4.43
C LYS A 54 11.87 -3.48 5.00
N ARG A 55 12.89 -2.63 5.07
CA ARG A 55 14.18 -2.97 5.69
C ARG A 55 14.02 -3.35 7.17
N GLN A 56 13.19 -2.62 7.89
CA GLN A 56 12.86 -2.89 9.29
C GLN A 56 12.15 -4.24 9.43
N ALA A 57 11.11 -4.51 8.63
CA ALA A 57 10.39 -5.78 8.64
C ALA A 57 11.30 -6.97 8.30
N ILE A 58 12.21 -6.83 7.33
CA ILE A 58 13.22 -7.85 7.02
C ILE A 58 14.16 -8.05 8.21
N SER A 59 14.61 -6.97 8.87
CA SER A 59 15.46 -7.04 10.06
C SER A 59 14.76 -7.75 11.23
N ASP A 60 13.50 -7.40 11.48
CA ASP A 60 12.70 -7.99 12.55
C ASP A 60 12.40 -9.47 12.27
N PHE A 61 12.19 -9.84 11.01
CA PHE A 61 12.06 -11.23 10.60
C PHE A 61 13.35 -12.03 10.82
N LYS A 62 14.50 -11.48 10.43
CA LYS A 62 15.81 -12.10 10.69
C LYS A 62 16.05 -12.32 12.18
N LYS A 63 15.73 -11.31 12.99
CA LYS A 63 15.83 -11.39 14.45
C LYS A 63 14.90 -12.48 15.00
N TYR A 64 13.65 -12.52 14.54
CA TYR A 64 12.70 -13.55 14.95
C TYR A 64 13.19 -14.98 14.66
N ILE A 65 13.75 -15.22 13.47
CA ILE A 65 14.36 -16.51 13.11
C ILE A 65 15.52 -16.85 14.04
N SER A 66 16.42 -15.90 14.28
CA SER A 66 17.59 -16.11 15.14
C SER A 66 17.21 -16.34 16.60
N ASP A 67 16.34 -15.52 17.17
CA ASP A 67 15.96 -15.58 18.59
C ASP A 67 15.21 -16.88 18.93
N ASN A 68 14.52 -17.47 17.94
CA ASN A 68 13.73 -18.71 18.10
C ASN A 68 14.42 -19.94 17.51
N ASN A 69 15.65 -19.82 16.98
CA ASN A 69 16.40 -20.88 16.30
C ASN A 69 15.57 -21.60 15.23
N LEU A 70 14.85 -20.85 14.40
CA LEU A 70 13.97 -21.44 13.39
C LEU A 70 14.76 -22.12 12.27
N THR A 71 14.29 -23.29 11.87
CA THR A 71 14.72 -24.00 10.67
C THR A 71 13.91 -23.55 9.47
N ILE A 72 14.40 -23.82 8.26
CA ILE A 72 13.66 -23.48 7.02
C ILE A 72 12.29 -24.17 6.92
N ASN A 73 12.11 -25.29 7.63
CA ASN A 73 10.89 -26.10 7.64
C ASN A 73 9.89 -25.71 8.74
N ASP A 74 10.20 -24.75 9.61
CA ASP A 74 9.28 -24.22 10.64
C ASP A 74 8.19 -23.31 10.02
N HIS A 75 7.54 -23.77 8.94
CA HIS A 75 6.57 -23.00 8.15
C HIS A 75 5.41 -22.45 8.97
N ASP A 76 4.93 -23.19 9.98
CA ASP A 76 3.86 -22.73 10.86
C ASP A 76 4.25 -21.48 11.65
N LYS A 77 5.47 -21.45 12.21
CA LYS A 77 5.98 -20.31 12.98
C LYS A 77 6.27 -19.11 12.08
N ILE A 78 6.81 -19.37 10.89
CA ILE A 78 7.02 -18.35 9.86
C ILE A 78 5.65 -17.74 9.46
N THR A 79 4.65 -18.59 9.19
CA THR A 79 3.29 -18.17 8.85
C THR A 79 2.66 -17.33 9.96
N GLN A 80 2.80 -17.77 11.22
CA GLN A 80 2.29 -17.03 12.38
C GLN A 80 2.90 -15.63 12.50
N TRP A 81 4.22 -15.50 12.28
CA TRP A 81 4.89 -14.20 12.30
C TRP A 81 4.37 -13.30 11.18
N VAL A 82 4.29 -13.80 9.95
CA VAL A 82 3.81 -13.01 8.79
C VAL A 82 2.36 -12.57 8.96
N ARG A 83 1.49 -13.45 9.48
CA ARG A 83 0.08 -13.13 9.80
C ARG A 83 -0.03 -12.03 10.86
N LYS A 84 0.89 -11.97 11.81
CA LYS A 84 0.90 -10.95 12.88
C LYS A 84 1.28 -9.57 12.34
N GLU A 85 2.30 -9.49 11.48
CA GLU A 85 2.77 -8.21 10.93
C GLU A 85 1.77 -7.56 9.97
N LYS A 86 0.93 -8.37 9.29
CA LYS A 86 -0.07 -7.95 8.27
C LYS A 86 0.59 -7.26 7.06
N TYR A 87 -0.10 -7.28 5.91
CA TYR A 87 0.35 -6.61 4.68
C TYR A 87 1.73 -7.07 4.14
N ILE A 88 2.15 -8.29 4.47
CA ILE A 88 3.41 -8.86 4.00
C ILE A 88 3.14 -10.14 3.21
N ASN A 89 3.72 -10.22 2.02
CA ASN A 89 3.97 -11.47 1.33
C ASN A 89 5.45 -11.84 1.51
N ILE A 90 5.73 -13.13 1.68
CA ILE A 90 7.10 -13.62 1.80
C ILE A 90 7.32 -14.85 0.94
N TYR A 91 8.51 -14.94 0.37
CA TYR A 91 8.96 -16.04 -0.48
C TYR A 91 10.36 -16.43 -0.04
N VAL A 92 10.58 -17.70 0.27
CA VAL A 92 11.85 -18.23 0.78
C VAL A 92 12.45 -19.16 -0.26
N TYR A 93 13.67 -18.84 -0.67
CA TYR A 93 14.43 -19.56 -1.68
C TYR A 93 15.66 -20.23 -1.07
N LYS A 94 15.85 -21.50 -1.40
CA LYS A 94 17.08 -22.25 -1.16
C LYS A 94 17.64 -22.68 -2.51
N GLU A 95 18.88 -22.32 -2.81
CA GLU A 95 19.54 -22.68 -4.08
C GLU A 95 18.67 -22.33 -5.31
N ASN A 96 18.11 -21.12 -5.33
CA ASN A 96 17.21 -20.61 -6.38
C ASN A 96 15.88 -21.36 -6.53
N ARG A 97 15.55 -22.30 -5.63
CA ARG A 97 14.25 -22.97 -5.58
C ARG A 97 13.39 -22.37 -4.50
N LEU A 98 12.15 -22.05 -4.84
CA LEU A 98 11.13 -21.62 -3.87
C LEU A 98 10.77 -22.82 -2.98
N ILE A 99 11.00 -22.70 -1.67
CA ILE A 99 10.70 -23.75 -0.68
C ILE A 99 9.43 -23.42 0.10
N TYR A 100 9.17 -22.12 0.31
CA TYR A 100 8.02 -21.65 1.06
C TYR A 100 7.56 -20.31 0.52
N SER A 101 6.24 -20.11 0.48
CA SER A 101 5.64 -18.82 0.21
C SER A 101 4.41 -18.61 1.09
N TYR A 102 4.17 -17.34 1.42
CA TYR A 102 2.92 -16.90 2.01
C TYR A 102 2.43 -15.69 1.23
N ASN A 103 1.19 -15.78 0.75
CA ASN A 103 0.50 -14.70 0.07
C ASN A 103 -0.77 -14.34 0.85
N ILE A 104 -0.95 -13.08 1.18
CA ILE A 104 -2.10 -12.60 1.95
C ILE A 104 -3.44 -12.86 1.24
N ASN A 105 -3.44 -12.92 -0.09
CA ASN A 105 -4.62 -13.21 -0.91
C ASN A 105 -4.94 -14.71 -0.96
N ASN A 106 -3.98 -15.57 -0.60
CA ASN A 106 -4.15 -17.02 -0.55
C ASN A 106 -3.45 -17.60 0.71
N PRO A 107 -4.04 -17.39 1.90
CA PRO A 107 -3.41 -17.70 3.18
C PRO A 107 -3.37 -19.20 3.52
N ASP A 108 -4.06 -20.04 2.75
CA ASP A 108 -4.15 -21.50 2.94
C ASP A 108 -3.05 -22.27 2.18
N THR A 109 -2.25 -21.58 1.36
CA THR A 109 -1.15 -22.17 0.56
C THR A 109 0.21 -22.22 1.28
N GLY A 110 0.27 -22.01 2.60
CA GLY A 110 1.52 -21.94 3.41
C GLY A 110 2.44 -23.18 3.40
N SER A 111 2.18 -24.15 2.54
CA SER A 111 3.00 -25.35 2.30
C SER A 111 2.78 -25.93 0.90
N ASN A 112 1.62 -25.68 0.30
CA ASN A 112 1.31 -26.11 -1.06
C ASN A 112 1.89 -25.06 -2.00
N ILE A 113 3.08 -25.33 -2.53
CA ILE A 113 3.63 -24.62 -3.68
C ILE A 113 2.65 -24.88 -4.84
N SER A 114 1.53 -24.16 -4.87
CA SER A 114 0.60 -24.17 -5.99
C SER A 114 1.42 -23.85 -7.22
N GLN A 115 1.14 -24.60 -8.30
CA GLN A 115 1.86 -24.66 -9.57
C GLN A 115 1.81 -23.34 -10.37
N GLU A 116 1.93 -22.21 -9.69
CA GLU A 116 2.26 -20.94 -10.29
C GLU A 116 3.77 -20.91 -10.47
N SER A 117 4.20 -20.70 -11.71
CA SER A 117 5.61 -20.60 -12.10
C SER A 117 6.41 -19.83 -11.04
N PRO A 118 7.56 -20.36 -10.55
CA PRO A 118 8.31 -19.71 -9.51
C PRO A 118 8.60 -18.29 -9.98
N ILE A 119 8.06 -17.29 -9.28
CA ILE A 119 8.35 -15.90 -9.61
C ILE A 119 9.85 -15.74 -9.38
N ILE A 120 10.61 -15.62 -10.47
CA ILE A 120 12.07 -15.48 -10.41
C ILE A 120 12.32 -14.01 -10.18
N PHE A 121 12.56 -13.65 -8.92
CA PHE A 121 13.00 -12.30 -8.58
C PHE A 121 14.48 -12.11 -8.92
N SER A 122 14.85 -10.90 -9.32
CA SER A 122 16.25 -10.54 -9.52
C SER A 122 17.02 -10.71 -8.20
N ASN A 123 18.29 -11.10 -8.28
CA ASN A 123 19.11 -11.35 -7.09
C ASN A 123 19.29 -10.08 -6.22
N GLU A 124 19.20 -8.90 -6.83
CA GLU A 124 19.24 -7.59 -6.13
C GLU A 124 18.02 -7.34 -5.24
N ALA A 125 16.88 -7.95 -5.57
CA ALA A 125 15.66 -7.84 -4.79
C ALA A 125 15.59 -8.83 -3.62
N LEU A 126 16.50 -9.82 -3.59
CA LEU A 126 16.57 -10.85 -2.56
C LEU A 126 17.44 -10.39 -1.39
N SER A 127 16.99 -10.71 -0.17
CA SER A 127 17.76 -10.50 1.05
C SER A 127 18.26 -11.82 1.61
N ASP A 128 19.55 -11.91 1.92
CA ASP A 128 20.11 -13.10 2.55
C ASP A 128 19.54 -13.30 3.96
N ILE A 129 19.25 -14.54 4.31
CA ILE A 129 18.80 -14.94 5.64
C ILE A 129 19.51 -16.21 6.10
N LYS A 130 19.76 -16.29 7.40
CA LYS A 130 20.36 -17.46 8.04
C LYS A 130 19.32 -18.12 8.92
N PHE A 131 18.83 -19.28 8.50
CA PHE A 131 18.10 -20.20 9.37
C PHE A 131 19.09 -20.99 10.22
N ASN A 132 18.59 -21.68 11.24
CA ASN A 132 19.41 -22.49 12.13
C ASN A 132 20.10 -23.66 11.40
N ASP A 133 19.45 -24.21 10.37
CA ASP A 133 19.91 -25.37 9.60
C ASP A 133 20.53 -24.99 8.24
N VAL A 134 20.20 -23.83 7.67
CA VAL A 134 20.63 -23.46 6.31
C VAL A 134 20.65 -21.96 6.04
N ASN A 135 21.51 -21.53 5.12
CA ASN A 135 21.44 -20.19 4.54
C ASN A 135 20.45 -20.18 3.38
N ALA A 136 19.61 -19.16 3.33
CA ALA A 136 18.58 -19.00 2.31
C ALA A 136 18.49 -17.53 1.86
N LYS A 137 17.63 -17.29 0.87
CA LYS A 137 17.31 -15.95 0.41
C LYS A 137 15.82 -15.72 0.53
N ILE A 138 15.42 -14.50 0.86
CA ILE A 138 14.01 -14.13 0.91
C ILE A 138 13.69 -12.99 -0.03
N TYR A 139 12.52 -13.06 -0.63
CA TYR A 139 11.84 -11.90 -1.17
C TYR A 139 10.70 -11.55 -0.23
N MET A 140 10.63 -10.27 0.17
CA MET A 140 9.56 -9.73 1.00
C MET A 140 8.92 -8.57 0.26
N GLU A 141 7.61 -8.69 0.05
CA GLU A 141 6.78 -7.64 -0.52
C GLU A 141 5.89 -7.09 0.60
N CYS A 142 5.95 -5.77 0.79
CA CYS A 142 5.30 -5.08 1.89
C CYS A 142 4.30 -4.08 1.34
N PHE A 143 3.03 -4.25 1.68
CA PHE A 143 1.91 -3.41 1.28
C PHE A 143 1.54 -2.38 2.36
N PHE A 144 2.53 -1.88 3.10
CA PHE A 144 2.29 -0.98 4.24
C PHE A 144 1.63 0.34 3.82
N GLU A 145 1.79 0.76 2.56
CA GLU A 145 1.11 1.92 1.97
C GLU A 145 -0.42 1.83 2.04
N TYR A 146 -1.01 0.64 1.95
CA TYR A 146 -2.47 0.48 2.04
C TYR A 146 -3.02 0.96 3.38
N LYS A 147 -2.25 0.78 4.47
CA LYS A 147 -2.63 1.31 5.79
C LYS A 147 -2.81 2.83 5.75
N TYR A 148 -1.93 3.54 5.07
CA TYR A 148 -1.97 5.01 4.97
C TYR A 148 -2.99 5.46 3.93
N TYR A 149 -3.15 4.74 2.83
CA TYR A 149 -4.17 5.02 1.83
C TYR A 149 -5.57 5.02 2.44
N TYR A 150 -5.93 4.00 3.24
CA TYR A 150 -7.22 3.96 3.92
C TYR A 150 -7.42 5.11 4.91
N ILE A 151 -6.37 5.51 5.64
CA ILE A 151 -6.43 6.67 6.55
C ILE A 151 -6.68 7.96 5.77
N ILE A 152 -5.95 8.19 4.68
CA ILE A 152 -6.09 9.38 3.84
C ILE A 152 -7.48 9.44 3.23
N VAL A 153 -7.97 8.33 2.65
CA VAL A 153 -9.32 8.25 2.08
C VAL A 153 -10.37 8.54 3.14
N PHE A 154 -10.22 8.00 4.35
CA PHE A 154 -11.15 8.26 5.44
C PHE A 154 -11.16 9.74 5.86
N LEU A 155 -9.99 10.37 6.00
CA LEU A 155 -9.86 11.80 6.29
C LEU A 155 -10.47 12.66 5.18
N MET A 156 -10.25 12.28 3.91
CA MET A 156 -10.85 12.98 2.77
C MET A 156 -12.37 12.87 2.75
N LEU A 157 -12.94 11.70 3.08
CA LEU A 157 -14.39 11.51 3.20
C LEU A 157 -14.99 12.39 4.30
N GLN A 158 -14.30 12.54 5.44
CA GLN A 158 -14.74 13.43 6.52
C GLN A 158 -14.73 14.90 6.10
N LEU A 159 -13.67 15.34 5.40
CA LEU A 159 -13.59 16.69 4.85
C LEU A 159 -14.70 16.96 3.82
N HIS A 160 -15.03 15.97 2.98
CA HIS A 160 -16.12 16.08 2.03
C HIS A 160 -17.49 16.18 2.73
N PHE A 161 -17.71 15.40 3.79
CA PHE A 161 -18.95 15.44 4.57
C PHE A 161 -19.10 16.75 5.36
N CYS A 162 -18.01 17.33 5.87
CA CYS A 162 -18.05 18.63 6.55
C CYS A 162 -18.23 19.83 5.59
N ALA A 163 -17.99 19.64 4.29
CA ALA A 163 -18.16 20.68 3.27
C ALA A 163 -19.56 20.69 2.63
N LEU A 164 -20.41 19.70 2.94
CA LEU A 164 -21.80 19.54 2.48
C LEU A 164 -22.78 19.98 3.57
#